data_AF-A0A7V9IKK4-F1
#
_entry.id   AF-A0A7V9IKK4-F1
#
_cell.length_a   1.000
_cell.length_b   1.000
_cell.length_c   1.000
_cell.angle_alpha   90.00
_cell.angle_beta   90.00
_cell.angle_gamma   90.00
#
_symmetry.space_group_name_H-M   'P 1'
#
loop_
_entity.id
_entity.type
_entity.pdbx_description
1 polymer ?
#
loop_
_entity_poly.entity_id
_entity_poly.type
_entity_poly.pdbx_seq_one_letter_code
_entity_poly.pdbx_strand_id
1 'polypeptide(L)' 'TIHRSQGSQYRRVSVLLPAEASALLTRELLYTAITRAREHVRVIGTEESVRAGVQRQVLRASGLRRRA' A
#
# COMPACT_ATOMS: atom_id res chain seq x y z
N THR A 1 6.27 1.28 -10.44
CA THR A 1 5.19 1.56 -9.46
C THR A 1 4.78 0.26 -8.78
N ILE A 2 4.15 0.30 -7.60
CA ILE A 2 3.75 -0.92 -6.87
C ILE A 2 2.90 -1.85 -7.77
N HIS A 3 2.02 -1.27 -8.58
CA HIS A 3 1.23 -1.99 -9.58
C HIS A 3 2.06 -2.79 -10.59
N ARG A 4 3.25 -2.31 -10.99
CA ARG A 4 4.15 -3.01 -11.93
C ARG A 4 5.01 -4.08 -11.25
N SER A 5 5.04 -4.12 -9.92
CA SER A 5 5.80 -5.11 -9.13
C SER A 5 4.97 -6.28 -8.61
N GLN A 6 3.69 -6.36 -8.98
CA GLN A 6 2.81 -7.45 -8.56
C GLN A 6 3.38 -8.79 -9.06
N GLY A 7 3.48 -9.76 -8.16
CA GLY A 7 4.07 -11.09 -8.46
C GLY A 7 5.60 -11.15 -8.34
N SER A 8 6.31 -10.03 -8.22
CA SER A 8 7.75 -9.99 -7.99
C SER A 8 8.09 -9.81 -6.50
N GLN A 9 9.29 -10.22 -6.07
CA GLN A 9 9.82 -9.93 -4.74
C GLN A 9 11.30 -9.53 -4.84
N TYR A 10 11.75 -8.71 -3.89
CA TYR A 10 13.11 -8.16 -3.84
C TYR A 10 13.69 -8.33 -2.44
N ARG A 11 15.02 -8.45 -2.31
CA ARG A 11 15.68 -8.54 -0.99
C ARG A 11 15.37 -7.32 -0.13
N ARG A 12 15.51 -6.13 -0.70
CA ARG A 12 15.25 -4.85 -0.04
C ARG A 12 14.34 -3.98 -0.89
N VAL A 13 13.40 -3.28 -0.26
CA VAL A 13 12.47 -2.34 -0.91
C VAL A 13 12.50 -1.00 -0.19
N SER A 14 12.51 0.09 -0.93
CA SER A 14 12.22 1.43 -0.40
C SER A 14 10.84 1.87 -0.88
N VAL A 15 10.00 2.33 0.05
CA VAL A 15 8.63 2.80 -0.20
C VAL A 15 8.57 4.28 0.07
N LEU A 16 8.37 5.07 -0.98
CA LEU A 16 8.12 6.50 -0.86
C LEU A 16 6.61 6.72 -0.72
N LEU A 17 6.19 7.30 0.40
CA LEU A 17 4.79 7.61 0.65
C LEU A 17 4.43 8.97 0.02
N PRO A 18 3.30 9.07 -0.69
CA PRO A 18 2.74 10.36 -1.07
C PRO A 18 2.21 11.10 0.17
N ALA A 19 1.78 12.35 -0.03
CA ALA A 19 1.07 13.11 0.99
C ALA A 19 -0.18 12.37 1.50
N GLU A 20 -0.54 12.59 2.77
CA GLU A 20 -1.66 11.95 3.47
C GLU A 20 -3.03 12.03 2.75
N ALA A 21 -3.26 13.14 2.04
CA ALA A 21 -4.48 13.38 1.27
C ALA A 21 -4.57 12.56 -0.03
N SER A 22 -3.49 11.90 -0.45
CA SER A 22 -3.46 11.14 -1.69
C SER A 22 -4.41 9.95 -1.64
N ALA A 23 -5.28 9.84 -2.65
CA ALA A 23 -6.17 8.69 -2.82
C ALA A 23 -5.41 7.36 -3.05
N LEU A 24 -4.15 7.42 -3.50
CA LEU A 24 -3.30 6.24 -3.66
C LEU A 24 -2.84 5.66 -2.32
N LEU A 25 -2.80 6.50 -1.27
CA LEU A 25 -2.33 6.10 0.06
C LEU A 25 -3.41 5.29 0.79
N THR A 26 -3.40 3.99 0.53
CA THR A 26 -4.35 3.02 1.10
C THR A 26 -3.59 1.88 1.77
N ARG A 27 -4.23 1.23 2.73
CA ARG A 27 -3.66 0.11 3.49
C ARG A 27 -3.31 -1.05 2.59
N GLU A 28 -4.14 -1.34 1.61
CA GLU A 28 -3.91 -2.41 0.64
C GLU A 28 -2.67 -2.13 -0.23
N LEU A 29 -2.49 -0.88 -0.68
CA LEU A 29 -1.32 -0.51 -1.47
C LEU A 29 -0.05 -0.52 -0.62
N LEU A 30 -0.11 -0.01 0.61
CA LEU A 30 0.99 -0.04 1.58
C LEU A 30 1.39 -1.48 1.94
N TYR A 31 0.42 -2.32 2.26
CA TYR A 31 0.61 -3.75 2.52
C TYR A 31 1.27 -4.45 1.32
N THR A 32 0.79 -4.16 0.11
CA THR A 32 1.37 -4.73 -1.10
C THR A 32 2.83 -4.31 -1.26
N ALA A 33 3.16 -3.02 -1.05
CA ALA A 33 4.52 -2.51 -1.12
C ALA A 33 5.46 -3.18 -0.11
N ILE A 34 5.01 -3.33 1.14
CA ILE A 34 5.76 -3.97 2.22
C ILE A 34 6.04 -5.44 1.88
N THR A 35 5.03 -6.18 1.44
CA THR A 35 5.15 -7.62 1.10
C THR A 35 5.95 -7.91 -0.17
N ARG A 36 6.39 -6.88 -0.92
CA ARG A 36 7.37 -7.06 -2.00
C ARG A 36 8.80 -7.27 -1.47
N ALA A 37 9.09 -6.89 -0.23
CA ALA A 37 10.42 -7.12 0.37
C ALA A 37 10.52 -8.50 1.02
N ARG A 38 11.69 -9.13 0.87
CA ARG A 38 12.01 -10.42 1.51
C ARG A 38 12.77 -10.27 2.82
N GLU A 39 13.60 -9.23 2.95
CA GLU A 39 14.49 -9.06 4.11
C GLU A 39 14.34 -7.69 4.77
N HIS A 40 14.21 -6.61 3.99
CA HIS A 40 14.20 -5.26 4.56
C HIS A 40 13.27 -4.30 3.80
N VAL A 41 12.54 -3.48 4.55
CA VAL A 41 11.72 -2.37 4.02
C VAL A 41 12.22 -1.07 4.61
N ARG A 42 12.49 -0.08 3.76
CA ARG A 42 12.68 1.32 4.15
C ARG A 42 11.44 2.12 3.76
N VAL A 43 10.77 2.75 4.72
CA VAL A 43 9.65 3.64 4.44
C VAL A 43 10.13 5.09 4.53
N ILE A 44 9.78 5.91 3.55
CA ILE A 44 10.16 7.31 3.45
C ILE A 44 8.89 8.13 3.32
N GLY A 45 8.61 8.97 4.31
CA GLY A 45 7.40 9.77 4.41
C GLY A 45 7.25 10.34 5.81
N THR A 46 6.22 11.15 6.04
CA THR A 46 5.91 11.68 7.36
C THR A 46 5.15 10.65 8.20
N GLU A 47 5.07 10.88 9.51
CA GLU A 47 4.28 10.03 10.41
C GLU A 47 2.79 10.05 10.01
N GLU A 48 2.29 11.22 9.60
CA GLU A 48 0.91 11.43 9.15
C GLU A 48 0.60 10.61 7.91
N SER A 49 1.51 10.57 6.92
CA SER A 49 1.38 9.71 5.76
C SER A 49 1.35 8.23 6.13
N VAL A 50 2.19 7.78 7.07
CA VAL A 50 2.16 6.38 7.54
C VAL A 50 0.81 6.08 8.21
N ARG A 51 0.37 6.94 9.13
CA ARG A 51 -0.89 6.80 9.86
C ARG A 51 -2.10 6.77 8.92
N ALA A 52 -2.16 7.70 7.98
CA ALA A 52 -3.21 7.75 6.96
C ALA A 52 -3.22 6.48 6.09
N GLY A 53 -2.04 6.02 5.66
CA GLY A 53 -1.89 4.81 4.85
C GLY A 53 -2.34 3.54 5.57
N VAL A 54 -2.15 3.44 6.88
CA VAL A 54 -2.62 2.28 7.66
C VAL A 54 -4.15 2.33 7.89
N GLN A 55 -4.72 3.52 8.07
CA GLN A 55 -6.14 3.69 8.40
C GLN A 55 -7.05 3.53 7.17
N ARG A 56 -6.68 4.10 6.01
CA ARG A 56 -7.55 4.17 4.82
C ARG A 56 -7.69 2.81 4.12
N GLN A 57 -8.92 2.30 4.01
CA GLN A 57 -9.24 1.08 3.24
C GLN A 57 -9.79 1.42 1.85
N VAL A 58 -9.56 0.52 0.89
CA VAL A 58 -10.22 0.61 -0.42
C VAL A 58 -11.66 0.14 -0.31
N LEU A 59 -12.61 1.04 -0.55
CA LEU A 59 -14.02 0.71 -0.73
C LEU A 59 -14.22 0.09 -2.12
N ARG A 60 -14.69 -1.17 -2.17
CA ARG A 60 -14.98 -1.87 -3.43
C ARG A 60 -16.49 -2.03 -3.62
N ALA A 61 -17.05 -1.28 -4.56
CA ALA A 61 -18.44 -1.41 -4.98
C ALA A 61 -18.55 -2.40 -6.16
N SER A 62 -18.44 -3.71 -5.90
CA SER A 62 -18.52 -4.74 -6.95
C SER A 62 -19.91 -5.38 -7.13
N GLY A 63 -20.85 -5.13 -6.22
CA GLY A 63 -22.17 -5.77 -6.21
C GLY A 63 -22.17 -7.26 -5.81
N LEU A 64 -20.99 -7.91 -5.74
CA LEU A 64 -20.86 -9.34 -5.43
C LEU A 64 -21.27 -9.68 -3.98
N ARG A 65 -21.04 -8.77 -3.02
CA ARG A 65 -21.45 -8.97 -1.62
C ARG A 65 -22.97 -9.05 -1.40
N ARG A 66 -23.78 -8.54 -2.34
CA ARG A 66 -25.25 -8.57 -2.25
C ARG A 66 -25.86 -9.87 -2.80
N ARG A 67 -25.05 -10.77 -3.37
CA ARG A 67 -25.49 -12.01 -4.02
C ARG A 67 -25.14 -13.29 -3.25
N ALA A 68 -24.62 -13.17 -2.03
CA ALA A 68 -24.20 -14.28 -1.18
C ALA A 68 -25.12 -14.42 0.04
#